data_AF-A0A6G8NT78-F1
#
_entry.id   AF-A0A6G8NT78-F1
#
_cell.length_a   1.000
_cell.length_b   1.000
_cell.length_c   1.000
_cell.angle_alpha   90.00
_cell.angle_beta   90.00
_cell.angle_gamma   90.00
#
_symmetry.space_group_name_H-M   'P 1'
#
loop_
_entity.id
_entity.type
_entity.pdbx_description
1 polymer ?
#
loop_
_entity_poly.entity_id
_entity_poly.type
_entity_poly.pdbx_seq_one_letter_code
_entity_poly.pdbx_strand_id
1 'polypeptide(L)'
;MTLSVRRIVTGHNANGKAVVAIDELVVRSTSLREGAQGAVIWSTEGFPVDNNEDFDGSQRKVGTSHPNGSVFRVIEFSPGVTLRNHRTDSIDYAVVLSGEIDMDLDGAEVHLKAGGCTGSARGRSTTGSIAGPSRASSRSY
;
A
#
# COMPACT_ATOMS: atom_id res chain seq x y z
N MET A 1 2.21 -14.49 10.97
CA MET A 1 2.36 -15.22 9.69
C MET A 1 2.69 -14.18 8.63
N THR A 2 3.78 -14.36 7.89
CA THR A 2 4.11 -13.50 6.75
C THR A 2 3.04 -13.67 5.68
N LEU A 3 2.49 -12.57 5.17
CA LEU A 3 1.41 -12.63 4.19
C LEU A 3 1.97 -13.18 2.86
N SER A 4 1.27 -14.03 2.12
CA SER A 4 1.70 -14.41 0.75
C SER A 4 0.81 -13.69 -0.25
N VAL A 5 1.40 -12.92 -1.17
CA VAL A 5 0.64 -12.12 -2.14
C VAL A 5 0.72 -12.80 -3.50
N ARG A 6 -0.42 -13.30 -4.00
CA ARG A 6 -0.57 -13.75 -5.39
C ARG A 6 -1.06 -12.59 -6.24
N ARG A 7 -0.36 -12.29 -7.34
CA ARG A 7 -0.70 -11.24 -8.29
C ARG A 7 -1.19 -11.87 -9.59
N ILE A 8 -2.40 -11.47 -9.98
CA ILE A 8 -3.00 -11.81 -11.26
C ILE A 8 -3.15 -10.52 -12.07
N VAL A 9 -2.59 -10.49 -13.27
CA VAL A 9 -2.75 -9.39 -14.22
C VAL A 9 -3.48 -9.91 -15.45
N THR A 10 -4.51 -9.21 -15.88
CA THR A 10 -5.28 -9.53 -17.07
C THR A 10 -4.87 -8.65 -18.24
N GLY A 11 -5.02 -9.15 -19.45
CA GLY A 11 -4.85 -8.37 -20.68
C GLY A 11 -5.73 -8.92 -21.80
N HIS A 12 -5.41 -8.57 -23.04
CA HIS A 12 -6.07 -9.12 -24.22
C HIS A 12 -5.03 -9.81 -25.12
N ASN A 13 -5.40 -10.93 -25.74
CA ASN A 13 -4.55 -11.56 -26.75
C ASN A 13 -4.69 -10.86 -28.12
N ALA A 14 -3.95 -11.31 -29.14
CA ALA A 14 -3.97 -10.74 -30.49
C ALA A 14 -5.36 -10.71 -31.17
N ASN A 15 -6.33 -11.48 -30.68
CA ASN A 15 -7.71 -11.51 -31.19
C ASN A 15 -8.67 -10.67 -30.33
N GLY A 16 -8.16 -9.88 -29.38
CA GLY A 16 -8.96 -9.07 -28.46
C GLY A 16 -9.69 -9.88 -27.37
N LYS A 17 -9.33 -11.15 -27.14
CA LYS A 17 -9.94 -11.95 -26.06
C LYS A 17 -9.22 -11.72 -24.74
N ALA A 18 -9.98 -11.50 -23.67
CA ALA A 18 -9.45 -11.39 -22.31
C ALA A 18 -8.69 -12.65 -21.88
N VAL A 19 -7.50 -12.46 -21.31
CA VAL A 19 -6.61 -13.52 -20.83
C VAL A 19 -5.92 -13.13 -19.52
N VAL A 20 -5.38 -14.11 -18.80
CA VAL A 20 -4.42 -13.88 -17.72
C VAL A 20 -3.04 -13.70 -18.36
N ALA A 21 -2.45 -12.52 -18.21
CA ALA A 21 -1.12 -12.20 -18.70
C ALA A 21 -0.03 -12.57 -17.69
N ILE A 22 -0.30 -12.38 -16.39
CA ILE A 22 0.64 -12.70 -15.30
C ILE A 22 -0.13 -13.42 -14.18
N ASP A 23 0.43 -14.51 -13.67
CA ASP A 23 -0.02 -15.22 -12.47
C ASP A 23 1.20 -15.65 -11.66
N GLU A 24 1.48 -14.95 -10.57
CA GLU A 24 2.69 -15.18 -9.80
C GLU A 24 2.52 -14.93 -8.30
N LEU A 25 3.43 -15.50 -7.52
CA LEU A 25 3.64 -15.11 -6.13
C LEU A 25 4.64 -13.95 -6.09
N VAL A 26 4.21 -12.83 -5.54
CA VAL A 26 5.01 -11.61 -5.49
C VAL A 26 6.12 -11.76 -4.45
N VAL A 27 7.36 -11.57 -4.90
CA VAL A 27 8.52 -11.47 -4.03
C VAL A 27 8.56 -10.07 -3.42
N ARG A 28 8.60 -9.99 -2.09
CA ARG A 28 8.74 -8.70 -1.41
C ARG A 28 10.13 -8.14 -1.62
N SER A 29 10.18 -6.84 -1.88
CA SER A 29 11.42 -6.08 -1.81
C SER A 29 11.70 -5.67 -0.36
N THR A 30 12.96 -5.79 0.04
CA THR A 30 13.44 -5.20 1.28
C THR A 30 13.30 -3.69 1.22
N SER A 31 12.61 -3.10 2.19
CA SER A 31 12.59 -1.65 2.34
C SER A 31 13.92 -1.18 2.92
N LEU A 32 14.28 0.08 2.65
CA LEU A 32 15.33 0.77 3.41
C LEU A 32 14.95 0.99 4.88
N ARG A 33 13.67 0.81 5.24
CA ARG A 33 13.17 0.92 6.60
C ARG A 33 13.13 -0.48 7.23
N GLU A 34 13.98 -0.69 8.23
CA GLU A 34 13.97 -1.90 9.04
C GLU A 34 12.57 -2.15 9.60
N GLY A 35 12.08 -3.38 9.48
CA GLY A 35 10.73 -3.75 9.90
C GLY A 35 9.60 -3.33 8.94
N ALA A 36 9.89 -2.74 7.78
CA ALA A 36 8.90 -2.58 6.70
C ALA A 36 9.33 -3.40 5.49
N GLN A 37 8.42 -4.16 4.89
CA GLN A 37 8.67 -4.85 3.63
C GLN A 37 7.50 -4.60 2.70
N GLY A 38 7.76 -4.38 1.42
CA GLY A 38 6.71 -4.03 0.49
C GLY A 38 6.95 -4.57 -0.90
N ALA A 39 5.85 -4.64 -1.66
CA ALA A 39 5.89 -4.92 -3.08
C ALA A 39 4.91 -3.98 -3.80
N VAL A 40 5.35 -3.42 -4.91
CA VAL A 40 4.46 -2.75 -5.87
C VAL A 40 3.73 -3.85 -6.63
N ILE A 41 2.41 -3.83 -6.59
CA ILE A 41 1.56 -4.79 -7.29
C ILE A 41 1.28 -4.28 -8.70
N TRP A 42 0.97 -2.99 -8.83
CA TRP A 42 0.75 -2.33 -10.11
C TRP A 42 0.98 -0.83 -9.99
N SER A 43 1.32 -0.18 -11.09
CA SER A 43 1.36 1.27 -11.19
C SER A 43 0.96 1.72 -12.59
N THR A 44 0.44 2.94 -12.68
CA THR A 44 0.01 3.55 -13.93
C THR A 44 0.68 4.90 -14.13
N GLU A 45 0.84 5.29 -15.38
CA GLU A 45 1.20 6.65 -15.80
C GLU A 45 -0.02 7.31 -16.43
N GLY A 46 -0.19 8.61 -16.16
CA GLY A 46 -1.27 9.39 -16.73
C GLY A 46 -2.66 9.10 -16.14
N PHE A 47 -3.55 10.04 -16.42
CA PHE A 47 -4.99 9.87 -16.26
C PHE A 47 -5.71 10.61 -17.40
N PRO A 48 -6.60 9.96 -18.18
CA PRO A 48 -6.97 8.53 -18.10
C PRO A 48 -5.80 7.60 -18.43
N VAL A 49 -5.85 6.36 -17.92
CA VAL A 49 -4.82 5.34 -18.13
C VAL A 49 -5.04 4.65 -19.48
N ASP A 50 -3.94 4.37 -20.21
CA ASP A 50 -3.96 3.49 -21.37
C ASP A 50 -3.83 2.03 -20.93
N ASN A 51 -4.84 1.21 -21.25
CA ASN A 51 -4.85 -0.22 -20.94
C ASN A 51 -4.41 -1.10 -22.13
N ASN A 52 -3.89 -0.50 -23.21
CA ASN A 52 -3.35 -1.22 -24.37
C ASN A 52 -1.83 -1.44 -24.28
N GLU A 53 -1.17 -0.85 -23.27
CA GLU A 53 0.26 -1.08 -23.05
C GLU A 53 0.51 -2.46 -22.45
N ASP A 54 1.43 -3.22 -23.05
CA ASP A 54 1.88 -4.53 -22.54
C ASP A 54 2.95 -4.41 -21.44
N PHE A 55 3.14 -3.22 -20.87
CA PHE A 55 4.16 -2.98 -19.85
C PHE A 55 3.68 -3.47 -18.46
N ASP A 56 4.50 -4.27 -17.78
CA ASP A 56 4.21 -4.68 -16.40
C ASP A 56 4.39 -3.48 -15.43
N GLY A 57 3.26 -2.93 -14.99
CA GLY A 57 3.22 -1.79 -14.09
C GLY A 57 3.95 -1.98 -12.76
N SER A 58 4.23 -3.21 -12.28
CA SER A 58 5.04 -3.38 -11.07
C SER A 58 6.53 -3.08 -11.27
N GLN A 59 7.02 -3.11 -12.50
CA GLN A 59 8.43 -2.89 -12.82
C GLN A 59 8.77 -1.39 -12.92
N ARG A 60 7.75 -0.52 -12.93
CA ARG A 60 7.95 0.92 -12.99
C ARG A 60 8.66 1.42 -11.74
N LYS A 61 9.67 2.28 -11.94
CA LYS A 61 10.35 2.97 -10.83
C LYS A 61 9.41 4.04 -10.27
N VAL A 62 8.84 3.78 -9.10
CA VAL A 62 7.88 4.68 -8.45
C VAL A 62 8.36 5.14 -7.07
N GLY A 63 7.99 6.35 -6.69
CA GLY A 63 8.22 6.90 -5.36
C GLY A 63 7.13 6.50 -4.36
N THR A 64 6.93 7.34 -3.34
CA THR A 64 5.76 7.20 -2.45
C THR A 64 4.45 7.53 -3.18
N SER A 65 4.48 8.53 -4.05
CA SER A 65 3.45 8.78 -5.06
C SER A 65 4.10 8.76 -6.45
N HIS A 66 3.26 8.74 -7.48
CA HIS A 66 3.69 8.89 -8.87
C HIS A 66 2.89 10.02 -9.52
N PRO A 67 3.55 11.08 -10.06
CA PRO A 67 2.85 12.22 -10.65
C PRO A 67 1.89 11.78 -11.76
N ASN A 68 0.65 12.29 -11.73
CA ASN A 68 -0.42 11.97 -12.66
C ASN A 68 -0.70 10.47 -12.84
N GLY A 69 -0.34 9.62 -11.88
CA GLY A 69 -0.51 8.18 -11.98
C GLY A 69 -1.04 7.57 -10.69
N SER A 70 -0.99 6.24 -10.62
CA SER A 70 -1.38 5.49 -9.44
C SER A 70 -0.29 4.51 -9.03
N VAL A 71 -0.21 4.20 -7.73
CA VAL A 71 0.66 3.14 -7.23
C VAL A 71 -0.13 2.28 -6.27
N PHE A 72 -0.31 1.01 -6.62
CA PHE A 72 -0.88 0.00 -5.75
C PHE A 72 0.23 -0.87 -5.19
N ARG A 73 0.33 -0.93 -3.85
CA ARG A 73 1.37 -1.66 -3.14
C ARG A 73 0.78 -2.41 -1.94
N VAL A 74 1.40 -3.53 -1.60
CA VAL A 74 1.17 -4.24 -0.33
C VAL A 74 2.39 -4.01 0.55
N ILE A 75 2.17 -3.57 1.80
CA ILE A 75 3.22 -3.35 2.77
C ILE A 75 2.93 -4.18 4.02
N GLU A 76 3.96 -4.86 4.50
CA GLU A 76 3.99 -5.55 5.78
C GLU A 76 4.86 -4.73 6.74
N PHE A 77 4.29 -4.40 7.89
CA PHE A 77 5.00 -3.78 8.99
C PHE A 77 5.28 -4.84 10.06
N SER A 78 6.46 -4.79 10.65
CA SER A 78 6.85 -5.57 11.83
C SER A 78 6.63 -4.75 13.10
N PRO A 79 6.41 -5.39 14.26
CA PRO A 79 6.29 -4.67 15.52
C PRO A 79 7.52 -3.79 15.76
N GLY A 80 7.31 -2.56 16.22
CA GLY A 80 8.41 -1.62 16.48
C GLY A 80 9.01 -0.94 15.25
N VAL A 81 8.41 -1.09 14.05
CA VAL A 81 8.83 -0.32 12.87
C VAL A 81 8.80 1.18 13.19
N THR A 82 9.89 1.89 12.85
CA THR A 82 9.96 3.34 13.04
C THR A 82 8.85 4.02 12.26
N LEU A 83 8.10 4.95 12.85
CA LEU A 83 7.07 5.71 12.16
C LEU A 83 7.67 6.58 11.03
N ARG A 84 6.89 6.84 9.97
CA ARG A 84 7.26 7.82 8.93
C ARG A 84 6.07 8.68 8.60
N ASN A 85 6.12 9.91 9.08
CA ASN A 85 5.21 10.96 8.64
C ASN A 85 5.69 11.50 7.29
N HIS A 86 4.79 11.57 6.33
CA HIS A 86 5.05 12.14 5.02
C HIS A 86 3.77 12.76 4.46
N ARG A 87 3.97 13.69 3.52
CA ARG A 87 2.90 14.30 2.75
C ARG A 87 3.14 14.09 1.27
N THR A 88 2.15 13.58 0.56
CA THR A 88 2.15 13.47 -0.90
C THR A 88 1.04 14.33 -1.50
N ASP A 89 1.20 14.68 -2.77
CA ASP A 89 0.10 15.19 -3.59
C ASP A 89 -0.61 14.00 -4.24
N SER A 90 -1.27 13.19 -3.42
CA SER A 90 -2.02 12.00 -3.84
C SER A 90 -3.27 11.80 -2.99
N ILE A 91 -4.14 10.91 -3.47
CA ILE A 91 -5.20 10.28 -2.67
C ILE A 91 -4.76 8.85 -2.41
N ASP A 92 -4.77 8.46 -1.14
CA ASP A 92 -4.34 7.12 -0.73
C ASP A 92 -5.53 6.36 -0.16
N TYR A 93 -5.73 5.13 -0.65
CA TYR A 93 -6.66 4.17 -0.07
C TYR A 93 -5.84 3.07 0.61
N ALA A 94 -6.01 2.94 1.93
CA ALA A 94 -5.35 1.90 2.71
C ALA A 94 -6.39 0.92 3.25
N VAL A 95 -6.12 -0.38 3.09
CA VAL A 95 -6.94 -1.48 3.60
C VAL A 95 -6.06 -2.37 4.46
N VAL A 96 -6.50 -2.64 5.68
CA VAL A 96 -5.79 -3.57 6.58
C VAL A 96 -6.15 -4.99 6.19
N LEU A 97 -5.21 -5.69 5.55
CA LEU A 97 -5.41 -7.07 5.10
C LEU A 97 -5.34 -8.09 6.25
N SER A 98 -4.46 -7.83 7.23
CA SER A 98 -4.25 -8.70 8.40
C SER A 98 -3.62 -7.88 9.53
N GLY A 99 -3.85 -8.31 10.77
CA GLY A 99 -3.38 -7.62 11.97
C GLY A 99 -4.13 -6.31 12.23
N GLU A 100 -3.41 -5.36 12.81
CA GLU A 100 -3.92 -4.06 13.21
C GLU A 100 -2.81 -3.00 13.15
N ILE A 101 -3.19 -1.75 12.91
CA ILE A 101 -2.29 -0.63 12.71
C ILE A 101 -2.88 0.64 13.33
N ASP A 102 -2.04 1.42 14.01
CA ASP A 102 -2.41 2.74 14.56
C ASP A 102 -1.96 3.83 13.59
N MET A 103 -2.91 4.52 12.96
CA MET A 103 -2.62 5.64 12.08
C MET A 103 -2.51 6.94 12.88
N ASP A 104 -1.35 7.59 12.81
CA ASP A 104 -1.15 8.93 13.36
C ASP A 104 -1.50 10.02 12.32
N LEU A 105 -2.21 11.03 12.79
CA LEU A 105 -2.74 12.17 12.04
C LEU A 105 -2.46 13.47 12.82
N ASP A 106 -1.20 13.87 12.86
CA ASP A 106 -0.72 15.12 13.49
C ASP A 106 -1.24 15.29 14.94
N GLY A 107 -1.09 14.26 15.77
CA GLY A 107 -1.50 14.27 17.17
C GLY A 107 -2.88 13.66 17.44
N ALA A 108 -3.61 13.23 16.40
CA ALA A 108 -4.72 12.31 16.52
C ALA A 108 -4.28 10.89 16.12
N GLU A 109 -4.84 9.86 16.78
CA GLU A 109 -4.54 8.46 16.47
C GLU A 109 -5.84 7.73 16.12
N VAL A 110 -5.79 6.91 15.07
CA VAL A 110 -6.91 6.07 14.63
C VAL A 110 -6.45 4.62 14.56
N HIS A 111 -7.03 3.78 15.40
CA HIS A 111 -6.75 2.35 15.43
C HIS A 111 -7.59 1.60 14.38
N LEU A 112 -6.92 0.84 13.51
CA LEU A 112 -7.55 0.07 12.44
C LEU A 112 -7.22 -1.42 12.59
N LYS A 113 -8.24 -2.26 12.48
CA LYS A 113 -8.12 -3.73 12.45
C LYS A 113 -8.30 -4.27 11.04
N ALA A 114 -7.95 -5.54 10.84
CA ALA A 114 -8.23 -6.26 9.59
C ALA A 114 -9.68 -6.04 9.10
N GLY A 115 -9.82 -5.71 7.81
CA GLY A 115 -11.09 -5.30 7.20
C GLY A 115 -11.39 -3.79 7.29
N GLY A 116 -10.64 -3.04 8.10
CA GLY A 116 -10.72 -1.58 8.13
C GLY A 116 -10.15 -0.94 6.86
N CYS A 117 -10.77 0.15 6.42
CA CYS A 117 -10.33 0.94 5.28
C CYS A 117 -10.26 2.43 5.63
N THR A 118 -9.33 3.15 5.00
CA THR A 118 -9.22 4.61 5.11
C THR A 118 -8.96 5.22 3.74
N GLY A 119 -9.43 6.45 3.57
CA GLY A 119 -9.09 7.31 2.44
C GLY A 119 -8.46 8.59 2.97
N SER A 120 -7.26 8.93 2.51
CA SER A 120 -6.61 10.21 2.81
C SER A 120 -6.54 11.06 1.54
N ALA A 121 -7.18 12.23 1.56
CA ALA A 121 -7.09 13.22 0.51
C ALA A 121 -6.04 14.27 0.89
N ARG A 122 -5.10 14.57 -0.03
CA ARG A 122 -3.92 15.46 0.17
C ARG A 122 -2.73 14.82 0.87
N GLY A 123 -2.66 13.49 0.82
CA GLY A 123 -1.49 12.64 1.08
C GLY A 123 -0.79 12.81 2.43
N ARG A 124 -1.44 13.42 3.43
CA ARG A 124 -0.88 13.47 4.79
C ARG A 124 -1.32 12.19 5.49
N SER A 125 -0.38 11.27 5.66
CA SER A 125 -0.60 10.04 6.41
C SER A 125 0.71 9.64 7.07
N THR A 126 0.71 9.52 8.40
CA THR A 126 1.78 8.79 9.08
C THR A 126 1.51 7.32 8.87
N THR A 127 2.48 6.63 8.25
CA THR A 127 2.45 5.16 8.21
C THR A 127 2.55 4.66 9.65
N GLY A 128 1.46 4.05 10.10
CA GLY A 128 1.27 3.61 11.47
C GLY A 128 2.22 2.52 11.95
N SER A 129 2.31 2.38 13.27
CA SER A 129 2.94 1.23 13.92
C SER A 129 1.94 0.10 14.09
N ILE A 130 2.41 -1.14 14.17
CA ILE A 130 1.55 -2.22 14.67
C ILE A 130 1.08 -1.84 16.07
N ALA A 131 -0.23 -1.98 16.31
CA ALA A 131 -0.77 -1.69 17.63
C ALA A 131 -0.11 -2.59 18.68
N GLY A 132 0.46 -1.97 19.71
CA GLY A 132 0.95 -2.68 20.88
C GLY A 132 -0.21 -3.19 21.73
N PRO A 133 0.01 -4.14 22.66
CA PRO A 133 -1.02 -4.50 23.63
C PRO A 133 -1.47 -3.23 24.36
N SER A 134 -2.75 -2.89 24.17
CA SER A 134 -3.46 -1.71 24.69
C SER A 134 -2.63 -0.84 25.62
N ARG A 135 -2.09 0.27 25.13
CA ARG A 135 -1.80 1.39 26.03
C ARG A 135 -3.14 1.96 26.44
N ALA A 136 -3.65 1.49 27.57
CA ALA A 136 -4.81 2.08 28.23
C ALA A 136 -4.55 3.59 28.29
N SER A 137 -5.35 4.37 27.56
CA SER A 137 -5.27 5.82 27.64
C SER A 137 -5.68 6.21 29.05
N SER A 138 -4.72 6.47 29.93
CA SER A 138 -4.98 7.25 31.14
C SER A 138 -5.21 8.69 30.70
N ARG A 139 -6.42 8.98 30.21
CA ARG A 139 -6.94 10.34 30.18
C ARG A 139 -7.39 10.65 31.60
N SER A 140 -6.50 11.25 32.38
CA SER A 140 -6.91 12.05 33.53
C SER A 140 -7.57 13.31 32.97
N TYR A 141 -8.83 13.53 33.40
CA TYR A 141 -9.54 14.80 33.24
C TYR A 141 -8.84 15.91 34.02
#